data_AF-A0A2V7C9Z1-F1
#
_entry.id   AF-A0A2V7C9Z1-F1
#
_cell.length_a   1.000
_cell.length_b   1.000
_cell.length_c   1.000
_cell.angle_alpha   90.00
_cell.angle_beta   90.00
_cell.angle_gamma   90.00
#
_symmetry.space_group_name_H-M   'P 1'
#
loop_
_entity.id
_entity.type
_entity.pdbx_description
1 polymer ?
#
loop_
_entity_poly.entity_id
_entity_poly.type
_entity_poly.pdbx_seq_one_letter_code
_entity_poly.pdbx_strand_id
1 'polypeptide(L)'
;MTRWIVATVAALLIVATRAETQPRPPVVLDQSAIRVESSGNELIVIRNAPVAYSTLEQIATGITAPGVSRDVPVRIVRASPPQEIDYLFCVTNGGTLVLGERIHTREAGERRYVFARGAIVRSYPSLSVPEGWLWLVEVPLSREATVTLQLRARAHWPLDSVSVTTIGVP
;
A
#
# COMPACT_ATOMS: atom_id res chain seq x y z
N MET A 1 -43.96 50.70 -18.04
CA MET A 1 -43.53 49.59 -17.16
C MET A 1 -42.85 48.50 -18.00
N THR A 2 -41.69 48.81 -18.59
CA THR A 2 -41.16 47.93 -19.66
C THR A 2 -39.65 48.10 -19.80
N ARG A 3 -38.86 47.91 -18.72
CA ARG A 3 -37.39 48.02 -18.84
C ARG A 3 -36.55 47.36 -17.75
N TRP A 4 -37.15 46.53 -16.88
CA TRP A 4 -36.45 45.97 -15.71
C TRP A 4 -36.48 44.44 -15.61
N ILE A 5 -36.99 43.73 -16.63
CA ILE A 5 -37.11 42.26 -16.60
C ILE A 5 -36.05 41.57 -17.49
N VAL A 6 -35.44 42.28 -18.44
CA VAL A 6 -34.49 41.67 -19.38
C VAL A 6 -33.07 41.51 -18.79
N ALA A 7 -32.69 42.34 -17.82
CA ALA A 7 -31.34 42.30 -17.25
C ALA A 7 -31.09 41.09 -16.33
N THR A 8 -32.14 40.47 -15.78
CA THR A 8 -31.99 39.40 -14.79
C THR A 8 -31.75 38.03 -15.41
N VAL A 9 -32.20 37.80 -16.65
CA VAL A 9 -32.04 36.50 -17.33
C VAL A 9 -30.65 36.34 -17.96
N ALA A 10 -30.01 37.43 -18.37
CA ALA A 10 -28.63 37.39 -18.89
C ALA A 10 -27.58 37.14 -17.79
N ALA A 11 -27.85 37.53 -16.55
CA ALA A 11 -26.92 37.32 -15.43
C ALA A 11 -26.90 35.87 -14.91
N LEU A 12 -27.97 35.10 -15.11
CA LEU A 12 -28.02 33.69 -14.68
C LEU A 12 -27.33 32.73 -15.66
N LEU A 13 -27.17 33.10 -16.93
CA LEU A 13 -26.50 32.25 -17.93
C LEU A 13 -24.96 32.28 -17.84
N ILE A 14 -24.38 33.29 -17.18
CA ILE A 14 -22.91 33.41 -17.05
C ILE A 14 -22.37 32.63 -15.84
N VAL A 15 -23.22 32.22 -14.90
CA VAL A 15 -22.80 31.44 -13.71
C VAL A 15 -22.77 29.93 -13.99
N ALA A 16 -23.45 29.45 -15.03
CA ALA A 16 -23.59 28.02 -15.31
C ALA A 16 -22.41 27.38 -16.08
N THR A 17 -21.50 28.17 -16.67
CA THR A 17 -20.38 27.65 -17.48
C THR A 17 -19.04 27.63 -16.76
N ARG A 18 -19.01 27.97 -15.46
CA ARG A 18 -17.78 27.94 -14.64
C ARG A 18 -17.86 26.88 -13.53
N ALA A 19 -18.40 25.71 -13.88
CA ALA A 19 -18.42 24.52 -13.03
C ALA A 19 -17.57 23.37 -13.61
N GLU A 20 -16.61 23.67 -14.48
CA GLU A 20 -15.52 22.77 -14.86
C GLU A 20 -14.29 23.69 -14.88
N THR A 21 -13.45 23.77 -13.87
CA THR A 21 -12.57 22.71 -13.39
C THR A 21 -11.99 23.30 -12.12
N GLN A 22 -12.61 23.06 -10.97
CA GLN A 22 -11.97 23.42 -9.71
C GLN A 22 -10.79 22.45 -9.58
N PRO A 23 -9.52 22.92 -9.57
CA PRO A 23 -8.39 22.04 -9.38
C PRO A 23 -8.63 21.36 -8.04
N ARG A 24 -8.78 20.02 -8.05
CA ARG A 24 -8.70 19.27 -6.80
C ARG A 24 -7.44 19.76 -6.10
N PRO A 25 -7.51 20.13 -4.81
CA PRO A 25 -6.30 20.47 -4.08
C PRO A 25 -5.31 19.33 -4.33
N PRO A 26 -4.02 19.63 -4.62
CA PRO A 26 -3.03 18.59 -4.78
C PRO A 26 -3.18 17.69 -3.57
N VAL A 27 -3.39 16.39 -3.81
CA VAL A 27 -3.31 15.38 -2.77
C VAL A 27 -2.03 15.71 -2.05
N VAL A 28 -2.14 16.18 -0.80
CA VAL A 28 -0.97 16.34 0.06
C VAL A 28 -0.39 14.95 0.09
N LEU A 29 0.70 14.75 -0.64
CA LEU A 29 1.44 13.50 -0.66
C LEU A 29 1.67 13.18 0.81
N ASP A 30 0.99 12.16 1.29
CA ASP A 30 1.35 11.55 2.54
C ASP A 30 2.77 11.01 2.30
N GLN A 31 3.78 11.82 2.61
CA GLN A 31 5.18 11.55 2.26
C GLN A 31 5.67 10.28 2.95
N SER A 32 4.90 9.76 3.90
CA SER A 32 5.12 8.49 4.58
C SER A 32 4.90 7.27 3.70
N ALA A 33 4.25 7.38 2.52
CA ALA A 33 3.92 6.24 1.67
C ALA A 33 4.42 6.36 0.22
N ILE A 34 4.64 5.21 -0.41
CA ILE A 34 4.81 5.02 -1.86
C ILE A 34 3.52 4.40 -2.37
N ARG A 35 2.98 4.94 -3.47
CA ARG A 35 1.79 4.43 -4.14
C ARG A 35 2.12 4.12 -5.60
N VAL A 36 1.72 2.93 -6.06
CA VAL A 36 1.93 2.50 -7.45
C VAL A 36 0.63 1.90 -7.97
N GLU A 37 0.14 2.40 -9.09
CA GLU A 37 -1.08 1.89 -9.72
C GLU A 37 -0.74 1.17 -11.03
N SER A 38 -1.40 0.03 -11.27
CA SER A 38 -1.27 -0.72 -12.51
C SER A 38 -2.53 -1.55 -12.76
N SER A 39 -3.13 -1.40 -13.95
CA SER A 39 -4.30 -2.16 -14.39
C SER A 39 -5.47 -2.15 -13.37
N GLY A 40 -5.69 -1.02 -12.70
CA GLY A 40 -6.73 -0.86 -11.67
C GLY A 40 -6.39 -1.44 -10.30
N ASN A 41 -5.21 -2.04 -10.13
CA ASN A 41 -4.68 -2.46 -8.84
C ASN A 41 -3.79 -1.36 -8.26
N GLU A 42 -3.82 -1.18 -6.94
CA GLU A 42 -3.01 -0.20 -6.21
C GLU A 42 -2.09 -0.93 -5.23
N LEU A 43 -0.80 -0.60 -5.26
CA LEU A 43 0.18 -0.95 -4.24
C LEU A 43 0.40 0.27 -3.34
N ILE A 44 0.30 0.09 -2.03
CA ILE A 44 0.55 1.09 -1.01
C ILE A 44 1.65 0.56 -0.08
N VAL A 45 2.73 1.32 0.09
CA VAL A 45 3.90 0.91 0.88
C VAL A 45 4.27 2.02 1.85
N ILE A 46 4.49 1.70 3.12
CA ILE A 46 5.01 2.65 4.11
C ILE A 46 6.53 2.78 3.91
N ARG A 47 7.03 4.00 3.73
CA ARG A 47 8.46 4.29 3.50
C ARG A 47 9.34 3.90 4.67
N ASN A 48 8.85 4.02 5.89
CA ASN A 48 9.51 3.49 7.09
C ASN A 48 8.61 2.41 7.67
N ALA A 49 8.69 1.23 7.05
CA ALA A 49 7.82 0.12 7.37
C ALA A 49 8.22 -0.51 8.71
N PRO A 50 7.28 -0.71 9.65
CA PRO A 50 7.58 -1.42 10.89
C PRO A 50 7.97 -2.87 10.60
N VAL A 51 8.91 -3.39 11.38
CA VAL A 51 9.34 -4.79 11.30
C VAL A 51 9.20 -5.41 12.67
N ALA A 52 8.49 -6.53 12.75
CA ALA A 52 8.47 -7.32 13.97
C ALA A 52 9.73 -8.19 14.05
N TYR A 53 10.30 -8.31 15.24
CA TYR A 53 11.25 -9.38 15.57
C TYR A 53 10.48 -10.51 16.23
N SER A 54 10.32 -11.64 15.55
CA SER A 54 9.43 -12.73 15.99
C SER A 54 9.82 -14.09 15.42
N THR A 55 9.26 -15.16 15.97
CA THR A 55 9.42 -16.51 15.44
C THR A 55 8.49 -16.77 14.25
N LEU A 56 8.77 -17.81 13.45
CA LEU A 56 7.91 -18.18 12.32
C LEU A 56 6.49 -18.55 12.76
N GLU A 57 6.34 -19.15 13.94
CA GLU A 57 5.05 -19.52 14.52
C GLU A 57 4.20 -18.29 14.87
N GLN A 58 4.85 -17.25 15.39
CA GLN A 58 4.21 -15.97 15.69
C GLN A 58 3.74 -15.27 14.42
N ILE A 59 4.56 -15.28 13.35
CA ILE A 59 4.14 -14.79 12.02
C ILE A 59 2.94 -15.57 11.51
N ALA A 60 2.99 -16.90 11.56
CA ALA A 60 1.92 -17.77 11.08
C ALA A 60 0.59 -17.46 11.79
N THR A 61 0.65 -17.23 13.10
CA THR A 61 -0.52 -16.85 13.91
C THR A 61 -1.04 -15.47 13.51
N GLY A 62 -0.14 -14.50 13.29
CA GLY A 62 -0.50 -13.14 12.86
C GLY A 62 -1.15 -13.09 11.47
N ILE A 63 -0.72 -13.96 10.55
CA ILE A 63 -1.35 -14.11 9.23
C ILE A 63 -2.82 -14.51 9.41
N THR A 64 -3.12 -15.44 10.31
CA THR A 64 -4.47 -15.99 10.52
C THR A 64 -5.37 -15.17 11.42
N ALA A 65 -4.82 -14.18 12.14
CA ALA A 65 -5.55 -13.41 13.13
C ALA A 65 -6.51 -12.40 12.45
N PRO A 66 -7.84 -12.50 12.68
CA PRO A 66 -8.77 -11.50 12.21
C PRO A 66 -8.59 -10.20 13.01
N GLY A 67 -8.36 -9.08 12.31
CA GLY A 67 -8.65 -7.75 12.85
C GLY A 67 -7.54 -6.98 13.58
N VAL A 68 -6.25 -7.11 13.22
CA VAL A 68 -5.21 -6.21 13.77
C VAL A 68 -4.41 -5.43 12.72
N SER A 69 -4.30 -4.14 13.08
CA SER A 69 -3.49 -2.99 12.68
C SER A 69 -3.73 -2.32 11.32
N ARG A 70 -3.98 -1.01 11.42
CA ARG A 70 -4.15 -0.03 10.34
C ARG A 70 -2.83 0.27 9.63
N ASP A 71 -1.70 -0.01 10.29
CA ASP A 71 -0.35 0.22 9.77
C ASP A 71 0.25 -1.10 9.27
N VAL A 72 -0.16 -1.49 8.06
CA VAL A 72 0.42 -2.63 7.35
C VAL A 72 1.58 -2.12 6.49
N PRO A 73 2.78 -2.70 6.58
CA PRO A 73 3.95 -2.28 5.80
C PRO A 73 3.70 -2.12 4.30
N VAL A 74 3.00 -3.08 3.71
CA VAL A 74 2.71 -3.14 2.28
C VAL A 74 1.29 -3.67 2.09
N ARG A 75 0.47 -3.00 1.28
CA ARG A 75 -0.88 -3.43 0.91
C ARG A 75 -1.07 -3.40 -0.60
N ILE A 76 -1.71 -4.42 -1.14
CA ILE A 76 -2.26 -4.40 -2.49
C ILE A 76 -3.78 -4.33 -2.42
N VAL A 77 -4.38 -3.42 -3.16
CA VAL A 77 -5.82 -3.40 -3.46
C VAL A 77 -6.01 -3.86 -4.89
N ARG A 78 -6.62 -5.03 -5.10
CA ARG A 78 -6.91 -5.58 -6.43
C ARG A 78 -8.33 -5.26 -6.86
N ALA A 79 -8.48 -4.83 -8.11
CA ALA A 79 -9.80 -4.57 -8.69
C ALA A 79 -10.51 -5.85 -9.12
N SER A 80 -9.80 -6.86 -9.63
CA SER A 80 -10.40 -8.09 -10.13
C SER A 80 -9.48 -9.32 -9.96
N PRO A 81 -9.90 -10.35 -9.20
CA PRO A 81 -11.04 -10.32 -8.29
C PRO A 81 -10.84 -9.28 -7.17
N PRO A 82 -11.91 -8.67 -6.63
CA PRO A 82 -11.80 -7.68 -5.56
C PRO A 82 -11.16 -8.27 -4.28
N GLN A 83 -9.92 -7.85 -3.99
CA GLN A 83 -9.14 -8.36 -2.84
C GLN A 83 -8.27 -7.26 -2.23
N GLU A 84 -8.02 -7.34 -0.93
CA GLU A 84 -6.93 -6.63 -0.27
C GLU A 84 -5.90 -7.64 0.23
N ILE A 85 -4.63 -7.42 -0.08
CA ILE A 85 -3.53 -8.31 0.30
C ILE A 85 -2.58 -7.49 1.17
N ASP A 86 -2.50 -7.86 2.44
CA ASP A 86 -1.57 -7.28 3.41
C ASP A 86 -0.28 -8.11 3.44
N TYR A 87 0.86 -7.44 3.33
CA TYR A 87 2.17 -8.04 3.51
C TYR A 87 2.81 -7.53 4.82
N LEU A 88 3.19 -8.48 5.67
CA LEU A 88 3.79 -8.28 6.97
C LEU A 88 5.28 -8.60 6.89
N PHE A 89 6.12 -7.68 7.36
CA PHE A 89 7.55 -7.92 7.50
C PHE A 89 7.87 -8.44 8.88
N CYS A 90 8.64 -9.53 8.92
CA CYS A 90 9.20 -10.03 10.17
C CYS A 90 10.64 -10.46 9.95
N VAL A 91 11.50 -10.15 10.89
CA VAL A 91 12.84 -10.72 10.91
C VAL A 91 12.89 -11.79 11.98
N THR A 92 13.31 -12.99 11.57
CA THR A 92 13.46 -14.14 12.45
C THR A 92 14.68 -13.97 13.35
N ASN A 93 14.74 -14.74 14.44
CA ASN A 93 15.91 -14.77 15.33
C ASN A 93 17.22 -15.16 14.62
N GLY A 94 17.15 -15.80 13.46
CA GLY A 94 18.30 -16.11 12.61
C GLY A 94 18.71 -14.97 11.66
N GLY A 95 18.15 -13.77 11.80
CA GLY A 95 18.45 -12.61 10.97
C GLY A 95 17.87 -12.65 9.56
N THR A 96 16.99 -13.62 9.27
CA THR A 96 16.33 -13.75 7.97
C THR A 96 15.03 -12.97 7.95
N LEU A 97 14.85 -12.08 6.98
CA LEU A 97 13.59 -11.41 6.70
C LEU A 97 12.59 -12.42 6.11
N VAL A 98 11.37 -12.40 6.59
CA VAL A 98 10.27 -13.26 6.19
C VAL A 98 9.07 -12.39 5.92
N LEU A 99 8.36 -12.72 4.84
CA LEU A 99 7.18 -12.00 4.40
C LEU A 99 5.94 -12.84 4.67
N GLY A 100 5.04 -12.34 5.50
CA GLY A 100 3.73 -12.95 5.70
C GLY A 100 2.70 -12.29 4.80
N GLU A 101 1.93 -13.07 4.06
CA GLU A 101 0.80 -12.59 3.28
C GLU A 101 -0.50 -12.86 4.03
N ARG A 102 -1.41 -11.88 4.03
CA ARG A 102 -2.78 -11.98 4.55
C ARG A 102 -3.74 -11.49 3.49
N ILE A 103 -4.70 -12.34 3.09
CA ILE A 103 -5.62 -12.05 2.00
C ILE A 103 -7.02 -11.77 2.56
N HIS A 104 -7.60 -10.67 2.12
CA HIS A 104 -8.97 -10.26 2.43
C HIS A 104 -9.77 -10.25 1.15
N THR A 105 -10.70 -11.19 1.00
CA THR A 105 -11.58 -11.23 -0.16
C THR A 105 -12.81 -10.37 0.11
N ARG A 106 -13.21 -9.56 -0.87
CA ARG A 106 -14.45 -8.78 -0.77
C ARG A 106 -15.61 -9.62 -1.29
N GLU A 107 -16.66 -9.78 -0.49
CA GLU A 107 -17.90 -10.38 -0.98
C GLU A 107 -18.64 -9.42 -1.91
N ALA A 108 -19.32 -9.96 -2.91
CA ALA A 108 -20.02 -9.16 -3.92
C ALA A 108 -21.08 -8.26 -3.26
N GLY A 109 -20.92 -6.95 -3.40
CA GLY A 109 -21.88 -5.96 -2.91
C GLY A 109 -21.74 -5.55 -1.43
N GLU A 110 -20.88 -6.20 -0.64
CA GLU A 110 -20.63 -5.84 0.74
C GLU A 110 -19.24 -5.19 0.95
N ARG A 111 -19.15 -4.25 1.92
CA ARG A 111 -17.86 -3.77 2.45
C ARG A 111 -17.25 -4.74 3.46
N ARG A 112 -17.82 -5.94 3.59
CA ARG A 112 -17.33 -6.97 4.48
C ARG A 112 -16.18 -7.71 3.81
N TYR A 113 -15.08 -7.79 4.53
CA TYR A 113 -13.90 -8.53 4.13
C TYR A 113 -13.94 -9.91 4.78
N VAL A 114 -13.83 -10.96 3.96
CA VAL A 114 -13.65 -12.33 4.42
C VAL A 114 -12.17 -12.64 4.38
N PHE A 115 -11.61 -12.99 5.53
CA PHE A 115 -10.22 -13.40 5.64
C PHE A 115 -10.02 -14.77 4.97
N ALA A 116 -9.15 -14.80 3.97
CA ALA A 116 -8.59 -16.01 3.40
C ALA A 116 -7.16 -16.18 3.92
N ARG A 117 -6.80 -17.41 4.31
CA ARG A 117 -5.45 -17.72 4.79
C ARG A 117 -4.42 -17.38 3.71
N GLY A 118 -3.53 -16.44 4.02
CA GLY A 118 -2.37 -16.17 3.17
C GLY A 118 -1.16 -17.06 3.52
N ALA A 119 -0.04 -16.79 2.87
CA ALA A 119 1.15 -17.66 2.90
C ALA A 119 2.35 -17.00 3.59
N ILE A 120 3.29 -17.81 4.06
CA ILE A 120 4.63 -17.32 4.40
C ILE A 120 5.48 -17.40 3.14
N VAL A 121 5.84 -16.25 2.60
CA VAL A 121 6.77 -16.12 1.49
C VAL A 121 8.16 -15.87 2.08
N ARG A 122 9.11 -16.77 1.80
CA ARG A 122 10.49 -16.59 2.27
C ARG A 122 11.15 -15.52 1.43
N SER A 123 11.78 -14.55 2.08
CA SER A 123 12.64 -13.59 1.40
C SER A 123 14.06 -14.14 1.27
N TYR A 124 14.81 -13.57 0.33
CA TYR A 124 16.22 -13.90 0.13
C TYR A 124 17.08 -13.39 1.31
N PRO A 125 18.24 -14.02 1.58
CA PRO A 125 19.18 -13.50 2.57
C PRO A 125 19.50 -12.02 2.32
N SER A 126 19.71 -11.25 3.39
CA SER A 126 20.14 -9.85 3.25
C SER A 126 21.45 -9.79 2.47
N LEU A 127 21.55 -8.85 1.54
CA LEU A 127 22.84 -8.43 1.02
C LEU A 127 23.51 -7.56 2.09
N SER A 128 24.69 -7.96 2.54
CA SER A 128 25.54 -7.11 3.38
C SER A 128 26.05 -5.95 2.53
N VAL A 129 25.64 -4.74 2.87
CA VAL A 129 26.08 -3.50 2.23
C VAL A 129 26.81 -2.63 3.27
N PRO A 130 27.69 -1.70 2.87
CA PRO A 130 28.43 -0.86 3.82
C PRO A 130 27.54 -0.12 4.85
N GLU A 131 26.30 0.15 4.49
CA GLU A 131 25.32 0.91 5.27
C GLU A 131 24.43 0.02 6.17
N GLY A 132 24.56 -1.31 6.08
CA GLY A 132 23.78 -2.28 6.85
C GLY A 132 23.28 -3.46 6.02
N TRP A 133 21.98 -3.72 6.10
CA TRP A 133 21.30 -4.80 5.38
C TRP A 133 20.40 -4.25 4.28
N LEU A 134 20.39 -4.94 3.15
CA LEU A 134 19.51 -4.69 2.02
C LEU A 134 18.76 -5.97 1.66
N TRP A 135 17.44 -5.87 1.55
CA TRP A 135 16.59 -6.92 1.00
C TRP A 135 15.88 -6.43 -0.26
N LEU A 136 15.74 -7.34 -1.22
CA LEU A 136 14.92 -7.16 -2.42
C LEU A 136 13.68 -8.04 -2.30
N VAL A 137 12.51 -7.42 -2.39
CA VAL A 137 11.22 -8.10 -2.26
C VAL A 137 10.40 -7.83 -3.51
N GLU A 138 10.04 -8.89 -4.22
CA GLU A 138 9.16 -8.81 -5.38
C GLU A 138 7.71 -8.97 -4.94
N VAL A 139 6.87 -8.00 -5.32
CA VAL A 139 5.46 -7.97 -4.96
C VAL A 139 4.61 -8.00 -6.24
N PRO A 140 3.81 -9.05 -6.46
CA PRO A 140 2.99 -9.17 -7.67
C PRO A 140 1.75 -8.27 -7.58
N LEU A 141 1.81 -7.12 -8.25
CA LEU A 141 0.69 -6.17 -8.33
C LEU A 141 -0.43 -6.71 -9.23
N SER A 142 -0.08 -7.40 -10.31
CA SER A 142 -1.02 -8.11 -11.19
C SER A 142 -0.40 -9.41 -11.72
N ARG A 143 -1.06 -10.09 -12.67
CA ARG A 143 -0.47 -11.25 -13.36
C ARG A 143 0.73 -10.87 -14.24
N GLU A 144 0.76 -9.63 -14.71
CA GLU A 144 1.72 -9.13 -15.71
C GLU A 144 2.67 -8.07 -15.11
N ALA A 145 2.38 -7.58 -13.90
CA ALA A 145 3.13 -6.53 -13.25
C ALA A 145 3.62 -6.96 -11.86
N THR A 146 4.93 -6.84 -11.66
CA THR A 146 5.62 -7.02 -10.38
C THR A 146 6.34 -5.74 -10.03
N VAL A 147 6.30 -5.36 -8.75
CA VAL A 147 7.06 -4.23 -8.22
C VAL A 147 8.17 -4.77 -7.32
N THR A 148 9.41 -4.36 -7.57
CA THR A 148 10.54 -4.69 -6.70
C THR A 148 10.73 -3.61 -5.64
N LEU A 149 10.59 -3.99 -4.37
CA LEU A 149 10.87 -3.17 -3.21
C LEU A 149 12.31 -3.40 -2.74
N GLN A 150 13.04 -2.32 -2.51
CA GLN A 150 14.30 -2.28 -1.77
C GLN A 150 14.02 -1.91 -0.32
N LEU A 151 14.34 -2.80 0.60
CA LEU A 151 14.21 -2.58 2.03
C LEU A 151 15.61 -2.44 2.61
N ARG A 152 15.90 -1.31 3.26
CA ARG A 152 17.19 -1.01 3.89
C ARG A 152 17.03 -0.86 5.39
N ALA A 153 17.96 -1.43 6.15
CA ALA A 153 18.12 -1.12 7.56
C ALA A 153 19.60 -1.06 7.94
N ARG A 154 19.90 -0.29 8.99
CA ARG A 154 21.21 -0.33 9.63
C ARG A 154 21.39 -1.69 10.31
N ALA A 155 22.63 -2.16 10.40
CA ALA A 155 22.96 -3.44 11.05
C ALA A 155 22.86 -3.36 12.60
N HIS A 156 21.68 -3.05 13.12
CA HIS A 156 21.36 -3.08 14.55
C HIS A 156 20.26 -4.10 14.83
N TRP A 157 20.34 -4.75 16.00
CA TRP A 157 19.35 -5.72 16.46
C TRP A 157 18.74 -5.28 17.79
N PRO A 158 17.43 -5.44 18.01
CA PRO A 158 16.39 -5.77 17.03
C PRO A 158 16.16 -4.63 16.01
N LEU A 159 15.47 -4.95 14.92
CA LEU A 159 15.06 -3.97 13.92
C LEU A 159 13.64 -3.51 14.22
N ASP A 160 13.46 -2.20 14.43
CA ASP A 160 12.13 -1.62 14.63
C ASP A 160 11.43 -1.30 13.29
N SER A 161 12.20 -0.90 12.28
CA SER A 161 11.69 -0.55 10.96
C SER A 161 12.73 -0.72 9.84
N VAL A 162 12.25 -0.73 8.60
CA VAL A 162 13.05 -0.71 7.37
C VAL A 162 12.64 0.47 6.51
N SER A 163 13.62 1.13 5.89
CA SER A 163 13.35 2.12 4.86
C SER A 163 13.04 1.42 3.54
N VAL A 164 11.92 1.77 2.91
CA VAL A 164 11.44 1.13 1.70
C VAL A 164 11.49 2.11 0.53
N THR A 165 12.06 1.65 -0.59
CA THR A 165 12.07 2.33 -1.87
C THR A 165 11.67 1.36 -2.98
N THR A 166 11.14 1.83 -4.10
CA THR A 166 10.83 1.01 -5.28
C THR A 166 11.97 1.10 -6.31
N ILE A 167 12.24 0.01 -7.03
CA ILE A 167 13.10 0.05 -8.22
C ILE A 167 12.19 0.12 -9.46
N GLY A 168 12.48 1.04 -10.38
CA GLY A 168 11.90 1.01 -11.73
C GLY A 168 10.41 1.40 -11.82
N VAL A 169 9.89 2.15 -10.85
CA VAL A 169 8.58 2.80 -10.99
C VAL A 169 8.82 4.27 -11.34
N PRO A 170 8.30 4.77 -12.48
CA PRO A 170 8.44 6.18 -12.86
C PRO A 170 7.78 7.13 -11.86
#